data_AF-A0A158B3H9-F1
#
_entry.id   AF-A0A158B3H9-F1
#
_cell.length_a   1.000
_cell.length_b   1.000
_cell.length_c   1.000
_cell.angle_alpha   90.00
_cell.angle_beta   90.00
_cell.angle_gamma   90.00
#
_symmetry.space_group_name_H-M   'P 1'
#
loop_
_entity.id
_entity.type
_entity.pdbx_description
1 polymer ?
#
loop_
_entity_poly.entity_id
_entity_poly.type
_entity_poly.pdbx_seq_one_letter_code
_entity_poly.pdbx_strand_id
1 'polypeptide(L)'
;MIRSMKGPRIAAALTLIAALAGCNSPMPTGASGVLASGQREPAGADAHGAQAAIKELALPPQKPLTPNPEFARFPRYVGTLGDRQIEMKLGAKTDEPSGVHGEYKFAGSPNVILVAGDRDGDTLEIEESNDGTHITGNWVGKFAADGSVSGERMDPDDSNAQPFDLRPAVPGQTLPATGAARAPPAPSLEPAPPAPPKNAVGGTSNVIIGE
;
A
#
# COMPACT_ATOMS: atom_id res chain seq x y z
N MET A 1 33.80 46.66 2.50
CA MET A 1 34.40 45.97 3.67
C MET A 1 33.99 44.51 3.58
N ILE A 2 34.63 43.67 2.75
CA ILE A 2 35.85 42.86 2.97
C ILE A 2 35.84 42.02 4.25
N ARG A 3 35.66 40.70 4.06
CA ARG A 3 36.36 39.54 4.66
C ARG A 3 35.67 38.30 4.04
N SER A 4 36.16 37.64 2.99
CA SER A 4 37.46 37.00 2.75
C SER A 4 37.95 36.18 3.93
N MET A 5 37.89 34.84 3.79
CA MET A 5 38.95 33.91 4.17
C MET A 5 38.75 32.56 3.46
N LYS A 6 39.55 32.35 2.40
CA LYS A 6 39.98 31.04 1.91
C LYS A 6 41.07 30.50 2.85
N GLY A 7 41.09 29.20 3.11
CA GLY A 7 42.20 28.51 3.80
C GLY A 7 42.00 26.99 3.82
N PRO A 8 43.07 26.16 3.87
CA PRO A 8 43.31 25.18 2.81
C PRO A 8 43.18 23.69 3.20
N ARG A 9 43.33 22.89 2.14
CA ARG A 9 43.42 21.43 2.00
C ARG A 9 44.28 20.72 3.05
N ILE A 10 43.80 19.57 3.51
CA ILE A 10 44.66 18.43 3.90
C ILE A 10 44.18 17.21 3.11
N ALA A 11 45.06 16.73 2.25
CA ALA A 11 45.01 15.40 1.66
C ALA A 11 45.51 14.39 2.70
N ALA A 12 44.79 13.31 2.90
CA ALA A 12 45.33 12.08 3.45
C ALA A 12 44.71 10.92 2.66
N ALA A 13 45.52 10.39 1.73
CA ALA A 13 45.28 9.10 1.13
C ALA A 13 45.43 8.03 2.20
N LEU A 14 44.41 7.19 2.37
CA LEU A 14 44.59 5.86 2.95
C LEU A 14 43.91 4.85 2.03
N THR A 15 44.75 4.23 1.21
CA THR A 15 44.47 2.97 0.51
C THR A 15 44.17 1.88 1.52
N LEU A 16 42.94 1.39 1.57
CA LEU A 16 42.59 0.10 2.13
C LEU A 16 42.10 -0.79 0.98
N ILE A 17 43.06 -1.51 0.40
CA ILE A 17 42.80 -2.67 -0.45
C ILE A 17 42.30 -3.76 0.49
N ALA A 18 40.97 -3.89 0.61
CA ALA A 18 40.38 -5.08 1.20
C ALA A 18 40.46 -6.21 0.17
N ALA A 19 41.28 -7.21 0.48
CA ALA A 19 41.39 -8.43 -0.29
C ALA A 19 40.00 -9.11 -0.39
N LEU A 20 39.46 -9.18 -1.61
CA LEU A 20 38.42 -10.14 -1.96
C LEU A 20 39.06 -11.53 -1.91
N ALA A 21 39.15 -12.11 -0.72
CA ALA A 21 39.36 -13.54 -0.56
C ALA A 21 38.12 -14.23 -1.14
N GLY A 22 38.25 -14.71 -2.37
CA GLY A 22 37.24 -15.52 -3.01
C GLY A 22 36.95 -16.74 -2.13
N CYS A 23 35.70 -16.86 -1.68
CA CYS A 23 35.18 -18.08 -1.10
C CYS A 23 35.06 -19.15 -2.19
N ASN A 24 36.19 -19.66 -2.70
CA ASN A 24 36.22 -20.93 -3.40
C ASN A 24 36.11 -22.04 -2.35
N SER A 25 34.89 -22.27 -1.89
CA SER A 25 34.59 -23.53 -1.22
C SER A 25 34.74 -24.65 -2.26
N PRO A 26 35.46 -25.75 -1.96
CA PRO A 26 35.46 -26.90 -2.84
C PRO A 26 34.03 -27.41 -2.96
N MET A 27 33.52 -27.45 -4.19
CA MET A 27 32.25 -28.10 -4.50
C MET A 27 32.42 -29.58 -4.12
N PRO A 28 31.58 -30.16 -3.25
CA PRO A 28 31.69 -31.57 -2.91
C PRO A 28 31.44 -32.40 -4.17
N THR A 29 32.48 -33.07 -4.67
CA THR A 29 32.36 -34.08 -5.71
C THR A 29 31.77 -35.33 -5.08
N GLY A 30 30.44 -35.44 -5.07
CA GLY A 30 29.78 -36.67 -4.66
C GLY A 30 28.33 -36.49 -4.27
N ALA A 31 27.44 -36.63 -5.25
CA ALA A 31 26.23 -37.47 -5.21
C ALA A 31 25.18 -36.95 -6.21
N SER A 32 25.35 -37.29 -7.49
CA SER A 32 24.18 -37.48 -8.36
C SER A 32 23.45 -38.73 -7.89
N GLY A 33 22.60 -38.57 -6.88
CA GLY A 33 21.76 -39.64 -6.34
C GLY A 33 20.50 -39.03 -5.79
N VAL A 34 19.35 -39.39 -6.36
CA VAL A 34 18.05 -39.15 -5.74
C VAL A 34 18.05 -39.94 -4.44
N LEU A 35 18.10 -39.26 -3.29
CA LEU A 35 17.98 -39.93 -1.99
C LEU A 35 16.65 -40.68 -1.95
N ALA A 36 16.69 -41.95 -1.54
CA ALA A 36 15.48 -42.75 -1.36
C ALA A 36 14.54 -42.05 -0.37
N SER A 37 13.22 -42.15 -0.59
CA SER A 37 12.19 -41.44 0.17
C SER A 37 12.26 -41.64 1.69
N GLY A 38 12.91 -42.72 2.16
CA GLY A 38 13.14 -43.01 3.59
C GLY A 38 14.43 -42.45 4.20
N GLN A 39 15.22 -41.67 3.45
CA GLN A 39 16.42 -40.96 3.92
C GLN A 39 16.26 -39.43 3.87
N ARG A 40 15.06 -38.94 3.50
CA ARG A 40 14.72 -37.53 3.63
C ARG A 40 14.35 -37.28 5.08
N GLU A 41 15.04 -36.35 5.73
CA GLU A 41 14.62 -35.79 7.03
C GLU A 41 13.10 -35.52 6.97
N PRO A 42 12.31 -36.00 7.95
CA PRO A 42 10.88 -35.78 7.94
C PRO A 42 10.63 -34.26 7.92
N ALA A 43 9.93 -33.79 6.89
CA ALA A 43 9.50 -32.41 6.80
C ALA A 43 8.61 -32.11 8.02
N GLY A 44 9.17 -31.43 9.03
CA GLY A 44 8.50 -31.13 10.29
C GLY A 44 9.28 -31.46 11.57
N ALA A 45 10.43 -32.15 11.50
CA ALA A 45 11.35 -32.18 12.63
C ALA A 45 12.08 -30.81 12.71
N ASP A 46 12.04 -30.17 13.87
CA ASP A 46 12.77 -28.93 14.18
C ASP A 46 14.28 -29.21 14.19
N ALA A 47 14.86 -29.40 12.99
CA ALA A 47 16.27 -29.61 12.81
C ALA A 47 16.99 -28.32 13.24
N HIS A 48 17.70 -28.41 14.36
CA HIS A 48 18.55 -27.36 14.95
C HIS A 48 17.86 -26.22 15.71
N GLY A 49 16.63 -26.42 16.21
CA GLY A 49 15.97 -25.41 17.04
C GLY A 49 15.59 -24.14 16.25
N ALA A 50 15.45 -24.27 14.92
CA ALA A 50 15.02 -23.21 14.04
C ALA A 50 13.67 -22.64 14.49
N GLN A 51 12.75 -23.49 14.96
CA GLN A 51 11.45 -23.03 15.47
C GLN A 51 11.59 -22.22 16.77
N ALA A 52 12.50 -22.61 17.66
CA ALA A 52 12.78 -21.87 18.88
C ALA A 52 13.44 -20.52 18.57
N ALA A 53 14.40 -20.48 17.65
CA ALA A 53 15.04 -19.25 17.19
C ALA A 53 14.04 -18.31 16.47
N ILE A 54 13.15 -18.85 15.62
CA ILE A 54 12.08 -18.07 14.99
C ILE A 54 11.14 -17.47 16.04
N LYS A 55 10.83 -18.22 17.11
CA LYS A 55 9.94 -17.75 18.18
C LYS A 55 10.61 -16.72 19.08
N GLU A 56 11.91 -16.83 19.32
CA GLU A 56 12.70 -15.85 20.07
C GLU A 56 12.90 -14.55 19.28
N LEU A 57 13.03 -14.65 17.95
CA LEU A 57 13.18 -13.50 17.06
C LEU A 57 11.84 -12.90 16.60
N ALA A 58 10.72 -13.56 16.87
CA ALA A 58 9.40 -13.07 16.51
C ALA A 58 9.10 -11.80 17.32
N LEU A 59 8.79 -10.71 16.60
CA LEU A 59 8.29 -9.50 17.23
C LEU A 59 6.99 -9.83 18.01
N PRO A 60 6.81 -9.25 19.21
CA PRO A 60 5.57 -9.45 19.96
C PRO A 60 4.37 -9.03 19.09
N PRO A 61 3.23 -9.73 19.23
CA PRO A 61 2.03 -9.38 18.47
C PRO A 61 1.63 -7.94 18.79
N GLN A 62 1.52 -7.12 17.75
CA GLN A 62 1.17 -5.71 17.90
C GLN A 62 -0.28 -5.58 18.36
N LYS A 63 -0.48 -4.75 19.39
CA LYS A 63 -1.81 -4.48 19.92
C LYS A 63 -2.56 -3.56 18.93
N PRO A 64 -3.78 -3.92 18.51
CA PRO A 64 -4.59 -3.05 17.67
C PRO A 64 -4.86 -1.70 18.34
N LEU A 65 -4.83 -0.64 17.54
CA LEU A 65 -5.12 0.71 18.01
C LEU A 65 -6.63 0.93 18.20
N THR A 66 -6.96 1.73 19.22
CA THR A 66 -8.31 2.19 19.51
C THR A 66 -8.49 3.64 19.10
N PRO A 67 -9.71 4.08 18.75
CA PRO A 67 -9.97 5.47 18.34
C PRO A 67 -9.45 6.51 19.33
N ASN A 68 -8.82 7.57 18.81
CA ASN A 68 -8.41 8.72 19.62
C ASN A 68 -9.56 9.77 19.67
N PRO A 69 -10.05 10.14 20.87
CA PRO A 69 -11.07 11.18 21.02
C PRO A 69 -10.71 12.53 20.40
N GLU A 70 -9.41 12.88 20.35
CA GLU A 70 -8.97 14.16 19.75
C GLU A 70 -9.30 14.25 18.26
N PHE A 71 -9.27 13.13 17.55
CA PHE A 71 -9.56 13.08 16.12
C PHE A 71 -11.07 13.16 15.82
N ALA A 72 -11.94 13.04 16.82
CA ALA A 72 -13.39 13.17 16.65
C ALA A 72 -13.82 14.56 16.12
N ARG A 73 -12.97 15.58 16.30
CA ARG A 73 -13.22 16.95 15.79
C ARG A 73 -12.84 17.15 14.33
N PHE A 74 -12.09 16.22 13.73
CA PHE A 74 -11.59 16.40 12.37
C PHE A 74 -12.67 16.21 11.31
N PRO A 75 -12.49 16.82 10.13
CA PRO A 75 -13.25 16.47 8.95
C PRO A 75 -13.32 14.96 8.77
N ARG A 76 -14.55 14.47 8.61
CA ARG A 76 -14.82 13.05 8.40
C ARG A 76 -15.02 12.80 6.92
N TYR A 77 -14.38 11.76 6.42
CA TYR A 77 -14.50 11.26 5.06
C TYR A 77 -14.98 9.82 5.08
N VAL A 78 -15.80 9.45 4.09
CA VAL A 78 -16.34 8.11 3.93
C VAL A 78 -16.20 7.69 2.47
N GLY A 79 -15.88 6.43 2.25
CA GLY A 79 -15.69 5.89 0.91
C GLY A 79 -14.96 4.57 0.91
N THR A 80 -14.12 4.32 -0.08
CA THR A 80 -13.47 3.02 -0.30
C THR A 80 -11.96 3.09 -0.24
N LEU A 81 -11.35 2.00 0.24
CA LEU A 81 -9.96 1.61 0.05
C LEU A 81 -9.97 0.19 -0.55
N GLY A 82 -9.56 0.07 -1.82
CA GLY A 82 -9.88 -1.09 -2.64
C GLY A 82 -11.39 -1.36 -2.65
N ASP A 83 -11.79 -2.60 -2.40
CA ASP A 83 -13.20 -2.99 -2.32
C ASP A 83 -13.83 -2.75 -0.93
N ARG A 84 -13.10 -2.16 0.01
CA ARG A 84 -13.51 -2.09 1.41
C ARG A 84 -13.96 -0.69 1.78
N GLN A 85 -15.09 -0.60 2.47
CA GLN A 85 -15.59 0.67 3.01
C GLN A 85 -14.74 1.12 4.20
N ILE A 86 -14.37 2.40 4.20
CA ILE A 86 -13.64 3.04 5.30
C ILE A 86 -14.26 4.39 5.69
N GLU A 87 -14.04 4.77 6.95
CA GLU A 87 -14.25 6.12 7.47
C GLU A 87 -12.91 6.64 7.94
N MET A 88 -12.54 7.82 7.45
CA MET A 88 -11.31 8.51 7.81
C MET A 88 -11.67 9.83 8.50
N LYS A 89 -10.94 10.15 9.57
CA LYS A 89 -10.93 11.48 10.18
C LYS A 89 -9.55 12.06 9.92
N LEU A 90 -9.48 13.14 9.16
CA LEU A 90 -8.21 13.72 8.72
C LEU A 90 -8.26 15.23 8.89
N GLY A 91 -7.33 15.77 9.69
CA GLY A 91 -7.24 17.19 10.00
C GLY A 91 -5.81 17.71 9.91
N ALA A 92 -5.67 19.03 9.91
CA ALA A 92 -4.36 19.68 9.96
C ALA A 92 -3.72 19.47 11.34
N LYS A 93 -2.40 19.28 11.35
CA LYS A 93 -1.57 19.38 12.54
C LYS A 93 -1.52 20.84 13.00
N THR A 94 -1.36 21.06 14.30
CA THR A 94 -1.35 22.42 14.88
C THR A 94 0.01 23.09 14.87
N ASP A 95 1.06 22.30 14.71
CA ASP A 95 2.48 22.66 14.83
C ASP A 95 3.23 22.69 13.49
N GLU A 96 2.62 22.16 12.43
CA GLU A 96 3.21 22.03 11.09
C GLU A 96 2.22 22.53 10.03
N PRO A 97 2.50 23.61 9.27
CA PRO A 97 1.53 24.23 8.37
C PRO A 97 0.96 23.33 7.26
N SER A 98 1.78 22.45 6.68
CA SER A 98 1.36 21.45 5.67
C SER A 98 0.90 20.13 6.31
N GLY A 99 1.21 19.94 7.59
CA GLY A 99 1.05 18.67 8.26
C GLY A 99 -0.42 18.29 8.39
N VAL A 100 -0.74 17.03 8.08
CA VAL A 100 -2.04 16.42 8.33
C VAL A 100 -1.87 15.16 9.16
N HIS A 101 -2.89 14.83 9.95
CA HIS A 101 -2.95 13.58 10.69
C HIS A 101 -4.37 13.15 11.01
N GLY A 102 -4.50 11.89 11.42
CA GLY A 102 -5.73 11.38 11.98
C GLY A 102 -5.75 9.86 11.99
N GLU A 103 -6.94 9.31 11.73
CA GLU A 103 -7.18 7.87 11.80
C GLU A 103 -8.23 7.46 10.76
N TYR A 104 -8.17 6.21 10.30
CA TYR A 104 -9.28 5.59 9.62
C TYR A 104 -9.63 4.22 10.21
N LYS A 105 -10.83 3.75 9.91
CA LYS A 105 -11.29 2.40 10.26
C LYS A 105 -12.01 1.78 9.08
N PHE A 106 -11.93 0.46 8.99
CA PHE A 106 -12.80 -0.31 8.11
C PHE A 106 -14.22 -0.42 8.70
N ALA A 107 -15.23 -0.44 7.85
CA ALA A 107 -16.60 -0.67 8.27
C ALA A 107 -16.71 -2.00 9.06
N GLY A 108 -17.37 -1.93 10.22
CA GLY A 108 -17.52 -3.07 11.15
C GLY A 108 -16.28 -3.38 12.02
N SER A 109 -15.17 -2.65 11.86
CA SER A 109 -14.00 -2.80 12.74
C SER A 109 -14.06 -1.83 13.93
N PRO A 110 -13.76 -2.29 15.15
CA PRO A 110 -13.52 -1.40 16.29
C PRO A 110 -12.11 -0.79 16.28
N ASN A 111 -11.19 -1.38 15.53
CA ASN A 111 -9.79 -0.96 15.46
C ASN A 111 -9.61 0.16 14.44
N VAL A 112 -8.68 1.07 14.73
CA VAL A 112 -8.27 2.16 13.85
C VAL A 112 -6.86 1.95 13.32
N ILE A 113 -6.54 2.69 12.28
CA ILE A 113 -5.22 2.77 11.67
C ILE A 113 -4.87 4.26 11.61
N LEU A 114 -3.71 4.63 12.12
CA LEU A 114 -3.23 6.01 12.15
C LEU A 114 -2.71 6.40 10.77
N VAL A 115 -2.89 7.69 10.45
CA VAL A 115 -2.27 8.30 9.29
C VAL A 115 -1.65 9.65 9.63
N ALA A 116 -0.51 9.96 9.03
CA ALA A 116 0.15 11.25 9.17
C ALA A 116 1.02 11.56 7.95
N GLY A 117 1.16 12.84 7.61
CA GLY A 117 2.00 13.30 6.52
C GLY A 117 1.69 14.74 6.17
N ASP A 118 1.65 15.05 4.89
CA ASP A 118 1.52 16.40 4.38
C ASP A 118 0.38 16.56 3.36
N ARG A 119 -0.11 17.79 3.31
CA ARG A 119 -0.95 18.30 2.24
C ARG A 119 -0.31 19.56 1.65
N ASP A 120 0.11 19.48 0.40
CA ASP A 120 0.56 20.63 -0.39
C ASP A 120 -0.45 20.95 -1.48
N GLY A 121 -1.20 22.04 -1.30
CA GLY A 121 -2.29 22.44 -2.18
C GLY A 121 -3.39 21.37 -2.28
N ASP A 122 -3.49 20.76 -3.46
CA ASP A 122 -4.40 19.66 -3.75
C ASP A 122 -3.77 18.27 -3.54
N THR A 123 -2.48 18.16 -3.30
CA THR A 123 -1.77 16.88 -3.19
C THR A 123 -1.76 16.40 -1.74
N LEU A 124 -1.99 15.11 -1.54
CA LEU A 124 -1.94 14.40 -0.26
C LEU A 124 -0.83 13.35 -0.30
N GLU A 125 0.06 13.37 0.68
CA GLU A 125 1.06 12.34 0.91
C GLU A 125 1.04 11.97 2.40
N ILE A 126 0.59 10.76 2.75
CA ILE A 126 0.50 10.31 4.16
C ILE A 126 0.99 8.87 4.32
N GLU A 127 1.56 8.59 5.48
CA GLU A 127 1.98 7.26 5.91
C GLU A 127 0.94 6.65 6.83
N GLU A 128 0.84 5.33 6.81
CA GLU A 128 -0.12 4.51 7.55
C GLU A 128 0.59 3.74 8.66
N SER A 129 -0.04 3.63 9.84
CA SER A 129 0.44 2.76 10.91
C SER A 129 -0.70 2.07 11.67
N ASN A 130 -0.60 0.76 11.86
CA ASN A 130 -1.57 -0.03 12.61
C ASN A 130 -1.21 -0.23 14.09
N ASP A 131 -0.03 0.25 14.53
CA ASP A 131 0.48 0.14 15.90
C ASP A 131 1.07 1.45 16.46
N GLY A 132 1.17 2.50 15.62
CA GLY A 132 1.70 3.81 15.97
C GLY A 132 3.22 3.90 16.00
N THR A 133 3.93 2.85 15.57
CA THR A 133 5.39 2.75 15.62
C THR A 133 6.03 2.29 14.31
N HIS A 134 5.31 1.52 13.49
CA HIS A 134 5.78 1.04 12.20
C HIS A 134 4.91 1.58 11.06
N ILE A 135 5.55 1.94 9.95
CA ILE A 135 4.86 2.28 8.69
C ILE A 135 4.39 0.98 8.03
N THR A 136 3.10 0.88 7.76
CA THR A 136 2.46 -0.28 7.13
C THR A 136 1.92 0.01 5.73
N GLY A 137 1.96 1.26 5.30
CA GLY A 137 1.58 1.65 3.95
C GLY A 137 1.76 3.13 3.69
N ASN A 138 1.76 3.49 2.42
CA ASN A 138 1.98 4.84 1.91
C ASN A 138 0.76 5.25 1.08
N TRP A 139 0.29 6.48 1.22
CA TRP A 139 -0.86 7.00 0.49
C TRP A 139 -0.45 8.22 -0.30
N VAL A 140 -0.80 8.23 -1.59
CA VAL A 140 -0.65 9.40 -2.46
C VAL A 140 -1.99 9.68 -3.11
N GLY A 141 -2.46 10.92 -3.03
CA GLY A 141 -3.76 11.28 -3.58
C GLY A 141 -3.92 12.76 -3.89
N LYS A 142 -5.11 13.11 -4.36
CA LYS A 142 -5.49 14.49 -4.67
C LYS A 142 -6.85 14.86 -4.11
N PHE A 143 -6.94 16.05 -3.53
CA PHE A 143 -8.18 16.70 -3.16
C PHE A 143 -8.81 17.35 -4.39
N ALA A 144 -10.07 17.03 -4.66
CA ALA A 144 -10.85 17.77 -5.65
C ALA A 144 -11.50 19.02 -5.03
N ALA A 145 -12.04 19.89 -5.89
CA ALA A 145 -12.67 21.14 -5.47
C ALA A 145 -13.91 20.95 -4.57
N ASP A 146 -14.57 19.78 -4.65
CA ASP A 146 -15.70 19.40 -3.78
C ASP A 146 -15.25 18.88 -2.40
N GLY A 147 -13.94 18.85 -2.15
CA GLY A 147 -13.34 18.33 -0.93
C GLY A 147 -13.18 16.81 -0.91
N SER A 148 -13.58 16.08 -1.96
CA SER A 148 -13.25 14.66 -2.09
C SER A 148 -11.76 14.45 -2.19
N VAL A 149 -11.28 13.27 -1.78
CA VAL A 149 -9.88 12.87 -1.91
C VAL A 149 -9.79 11.47 -2.50
N SER A 150 -9.00 11.31 -3.55
CA SER A 150 -8.83 10.04 -4.26
C SER A 150 -7.38 9.81 -4.63
N GLY A 151 -6.95 8.55 -4.72
CA GLY A 151 -5.57 8.19 -5.00
C GLY A 151 -5.28 6.71 -4.81
N GLU A 152 -4.05 6.40 -4.47
CA GLU A 152 -3.57 5.03 -4.24
C GLU A 152 -2.94 4.90 -2.84
N ARG A 153 -3.20 3.76 -2.21
CA ARG A 153 -2.50 3.27 -1.02
C ARG A 153 -1.60 2.11 -1.43
N MET A 154 -0.34 2.11 -1.05
CA MET A 154 0.65 1.08 -1.37
C MET A 154 1.24 0.49 -0.08
N ASP A 155 1.86 -0.68 -0.19
CA ASP A 155 2.76 -1.19 0.86
C ASP A 155 4.04 -0.31 0.94
N PRO A 156 4.83 -0.40 2.03
CA PRO A 156 5.99 0.47 2.22
C PRO A 156 7.09 0.34 1.15
N ASP A 157 7.07 -0.75 0.37
CA ASP A 157 7.95 -1.01 -0.77
C ASP A 157 7.33 -0.61 -2.12
N ASP A 158 6.28 0.23 -2.08
CA ASP A 158 5.47 0.71 -3.21
C ASP A 158 4.73 -0.40 -3.99
N SER A 159 4.65 -1.60 -3.42
CA SER A 159 3.88 -2.70 -4.00
C SER A 159 2.39 -2.64 -3.61
N ASN A 160 1.56 -3.49 -4.23
CA ASN A 160 0.15 -3.68 -3.85
C ASN A 160 -0.66 -2.37 -3.78
N ALA A 161 -0.58 -1.57 -4.84
CA ALA A 161 -1.38 -0.35 -4.98
C ALA A 161 -2.89 -0.69 -4.92
N GLN A 162 -3.60 0.02 -4.06
CA GLN A 162 -5.04 -0.08 -3.87
C GLN A 162 -5.67 1.30 -4.04
N PRO A 163 -6.65 1.45 -4.94
CA PRO A 163 -7.30 2.72 -5.17
C PRO A 163 -8.14 3.10 -3.96
N PHE A 164 -8.22 4.39 -3.65
CA PHE A 164 -9.17 4.93 -2.69
C PHE A 164 -9.96 6.11 -3.28
N ASP A 165 -11.20 6.25 -2.84
CA ASP A 165 -12.06 7.42 -3.13
C ASP A 165 -12.85 7.73 -1.86
N LEU A 166 -12.64 8.92 -1.31
CA LEU A 166 -13.20 9.36 -0.05
C LEU A 166 -13.94 10.69 -0.24
N ARG A 167 -15.17 10.75 0.24
CA ARG A 167 -16.02 11.94 0.15
C ARG A 167 -16.24 12.53 1.55
N PRO A 168 -16.28 13.87 1.71
CA PRO A 168 -16.68 14.49 2.96
C PRO A 168 -18.02 13.92 3.44
N ALA A 169 -18.06 13.46 4.68
CA ALA A 169 -19.25 12.84 5.23
C ALA A 169 -20.29 13.92 5.56
N VAL A 170 -21.54 13.68 5.14
CA VAL A 170 -22.68 14.50 5.58
C VAL A 170 -22.88 14.29 7.09
N PRO A 171 -23.07 15.36 7.89
CA PRO A 171 -23.41 15.21 9.30
C PRO A 171 -24.60 14.26 9.50
N GLY A 172 -24.47 13.30 10.42
CA GLY A 172 -25.51 12.30 10.72
C GLY A 172 -25.49 11.03 9.87
N GLN A 173 -24.68 10.94 8.80
CA GLN A 173 -24.47 9.66 8.10
C GLN A 173 -23.35 8.84 8.76
N THR A 174 -23.70 7.62 9.18
CA THR A 174 -22.75 6.58 9.60
C THR A 174 -22.40 5.70 8.41
N LEU A 175 -21.19 5.12 8.41
CA LEU A 175 -20.84 4.07 7.45
C LEU A 175 -21.93 3.00 7.40
N PRO A 176 -22.31 2.51 6.21
CA PRO A 176 -23.15 1.33 6.12
C PRO A 176 -22.43 0.16 6.81
N ALA A 177 -23.13 -0.53 7.71
CA ALA A 177 -22.64 -1.78 8.27
C ALA A 177 -22.32 -2.72 7.11
N THR A 178 -21.15 -3.35 7.17
CA THR A 178 -20.57 -4.21 6.14
C THR A 178 -21.64 -5.10 5.48
N GLY A 179 -22.01 -4.78 4.24
CA GLY A 179 -23.17 -5.44 3.64
C GLY A 179 -23.69 -4.81 2.34
N ALA A 180 -22.83 -4.27 1.50
CA ALA A 180 -23.10 -4.12 0.07
C ALA A 180 -21.77 -3.92 -0.65
N ALA A 181 -21.00 -5.00 -0.80
CA ALA A 181 -20.21 -5.11 -2.02
C ALA A 181 -21.19 -4.78 -3.17
N ARG A 182 -20.83 -3.84 -4.03
CA ARG A 182 -21.63 -3.51 -5.21
C ARG A 182 -21.87 -4.82 -5.93
N ALA A 183 -23.11 -5.31 -5.90
CA ALA A 183 -23.48 -6.49 -6.68
C ALA A 183 -23.08 -6.20 -8.13
N PRO A 184 -22.39 -7.13 -8.83
CA PRO A 184 -22.20 -6.96 -10.26
C PRO A 184 -23.57 -6.68 -10.89
N PRO A 185 -23.65 -5.76 -11.86
CA PRO A 185 -24.92 -5.41 -12.48
C PRO A 185 -25.63 -6.71 -12.90
N ALA A 186 -26.88 -6.86 -12.49
CA ALA A 186 -27.69 -8.01 -12.88
C ALA A 186 -27.61 -8.17 -14.41
N PRO A 187 -27.40 -9.39 -14.93
CA PRO A 187 -27.39 -9.60 -16.37
C PRO A 187 -28.71 -9.08 -16.94
N SER A 188 -28.62 -8.17 -17.92
CA SER A 188 -29.78 -7.65 -18.62
C SER A 188 -30.58 -8.83 -19.19
N LEU A 189 -31.89 -8.85 -18.93
CA LEU A 189 -32.82 -9.81 -19.55
C LEU A 189 -33.20 -9.41 -20.99
N GLU A 190 -32.53 -8.41 -21.57
CA GLU A 190 -32.65 -8.17 -23.00
C GLU A 190 -32.08 -9.36 -23.79
N PRO A 191 -32.87 -9.95 -24.71
CA PRO A 191 -32.35 -10.94 -25.64
C PRO A 191 -31.15 -10.37 -26.39
N ALA A 192 -30.03 -11.08 -26.34
CA ALA A 192 -28.84 -10.71 -27.10
C ALA A 192 -29.20 -10.62 -28.60
N PRO A 193 -28.79 -9.56 -29.31
CA PRO A 193 -28.95 -9.51 -30.76
C PRO A 193 -28.20 -10.69 -31.40
N PRO A 194 -28.73 -11.28 -32.49
CA PRO A 194 -28.15 -12.47 -33.10
C PRO A 194 -26.70 -12.21 -33.53
N ALA A 195 -25.82 -13.14 -33.17
CA ALA A 195 -24.41 -13.07 -33.54
C ALA A 195 -24.27 -13.07 -35.08
N PRO A 196 -23.38 -12.22 -35.65
CA PRO A 196 -23.16 -12.20 -37.09
C PRO A 196 -22.53 -13.52 -37.56
N PRO A 197 -22.88 -14.00 -38.77
CA PRO A 197 -22.37 -15.26 -39.28
C PRO A 197 -20.85 -15.21 -39.44
N LYS A 198 -20.19 -16.24 -38.91
CA LYS A 198 -18.77 -16.52 -39.10
C LYS A 198 -18.58 -16.89 -40.57
N ASN A 199 -18.22 -15.90 -41.39
CA ASN A 199 -17.62 -15.96 -42.74
C ASN A 199 -18.17 -14.80 -43.60
N ALA A 200 -17.76 -13.57 -43.30
CA ALA A 200 -17.89 -12.45 -44.23
C ALA A 200 -16.49 -11.89 -44.51
N VAL A 201 -15.88 -12.37 -45.59
CA VAL A 201 -14.66 -11.82 -46.18
C VAL A 201 -15.04 -10.80 -47.24
N GLY A 202 -14.64 -9.54 -47.03
CA GLY A 202 -14.36 -8.53 -48.07
C GLY A 202 -15.54 -8.03 -48.93
N GLY A 203 -15.88 -6.74 -48.81
CA GLY A 203 -16.81 -6.11 -49.76
C GLY A 203 -17.08 -4.62 -49.55
N THR A 204 -16.11 -3.81 -49.97
CA THR A 204 -16.24 -2.44 -50.54
C THR A 204 -16.98 -1.34 -49.79
N SER A 205 -16.20 -0.29 -49.48
CA SER A 205 -16.60 1.07 -49.13
C SER A 205 -17.68 1.63 -50.05
N ASN A 206 -18.73 2.24 -49.47
CA ASN A 206 -19.58 3.19 -50.19
C ASN A 206 -19.39 4.60 -49.61
N VAL A 207 -18.90 5.47 -50.49
CA VAL A 207 -18.81 6.92 -50.37
C VAL A 207 -20.19 7.49 -50.07
N ILE A 208 -20.29 8.35 -49.04
CA ILE A 208 -21.45 9.19 -48.80
C ILE A 208 -21.31 10.42 -49.69
N ILE A 209 -22.20 10.55 -50.67
CA ILE A 209 -22.49 11.80 -51.37
C ILE A 209 -23.63 12.47 -50.57
N GLY A 210 -23.41 13.69 -50.12
CA GLY A 210 -24.41 14.51 -49.43
C GLY A 210 -24.14 15.99 -49.64
N GLU A 211 -24.87 16.53 -50.63
CA GLU A 211 -25.13 17.94 -51.01
C GLU A 211 -23.97 18.89 -51.33
#